data_AF-A0A7Z3CFP9-F1
#
_entry.id   AF-A0A7Z3CFP9-F1
#
_cell.length_a   1.000
_cell.length_b   1.000
_cell.length_c   1.000
_cell.angle_alpha   90.00
_cell.angle_beta   90.00
_cell.angle_gamma   90.00
#
_symmetry.space_group_name_H-M   'P 1'
#
loop_
_entity.id
_entity.type
_entity.pdbx_description
1 polymer ?
#
loop_
_entity_poly.entity_id
_entity_poly.type
_entity_poly.pdbx_seq_one_letter_code
_entity_poly.pdbx_strand_id
1 'polypeptide(L)' 'MQPRFVIVPAVPIEKESFSLGGRDYLATVCTGFDIYDNQAKERLKPSYPSRSDAQLQCEQMNKRFDVG' A
#
# COMPACT_ATOMS: atom_id res chain seq x y z
N MET A 1 -16.99 -12.84 -6.68
CA MET A 1 -17.05 -11.70 -5.76
C MET A 1 -15.86 -10.79 -6.06
N GLN A 2 -16.10 -9.51 -6.32
CA GLN A 2 -14.99 -8.55 -6.46
C GLN A 2 -14.56 -8.13 -5.05
N PRO A 3 -13.25 -8.18 -4.71
CA PRO A 3 -12.78 -7.75 -3.40
C PRO A 3 -13.05 -6.25 -3.24
N ARG A 4 -13.63 -5.87 -2.09
CA ARG A 4 -13.89 -4.46 -1.75
C ARG A 4 -12.59 -3.72 -1.50
N PHE A 5 -11.66 -4.38 -0.82
CA PHE A 5 -10.35 -3.86 -0.49
C PHE A 5 -9.29 -4.48 -1.39
N VAL A 6 -8.40 -3.67 -1.93
CA VAL A 6 -7.27 -4.10 -2.76
C VAL A 6 -5.97 -3.48 -2.28
N ILE A 7 -4.87 -4.21 -2.38
CA ILE A 7 -3.55 -3.70 -2.01
C ILE A 7 -3.01 -2.89 -3.17
N VAL A 8 -2.57 -1.66 -2.88
CA VAL A 8 -1.89 -0.80 -3.84
C VAL A 8 -0.51 -0.43 -3.29
N PRO A 9 0.51 -0.21 -4.13
CA PRO A 9 1.77 0.34 -3.65
C PRO A 9 1.50 1.70 -2.98
N ALA A 10 2.15 1.93 -1.83
CA ALA A 10 2.06 3.21 -1.17
C ALA A 10 2.62 4.28 -2.11
N VAL A 11 1.99 5.46 -2.09
CA VAL A 11 2.51 6.58 -2.85
C VAL A 11 3.91 6.87 -2.32
N PRO A 12 4.96 6.85 -3.15
CA PRO A 12 6.27 7.28 -2.72
C PRO A 12 6.11 8.72 -2.26
N ILE A 13 6.20 8.93 -0.94
CA ILE A 13 6.38 10.27 -0.40
C ILE A 13 7.77 10.63 -0.88
N GLU A 14 7.88 11.65 -1.73
CA GLU A 14 9.13 12.18 -2.27
C GLU A 14 10.03 12.57 -1.09
N LYS A 15 10.74 11.59 -0.53
CA LYS A 15 11.70 11.81 0.54
C LYS A 15 13.01 12.15 -0.13
N GLU A 16 13.09 13.40 -0.51
CA GLU A 16 14.30 14.19 -0.73
C GLU A 16 15.38 13.46 -1.54
N SER A 17 15.38 13.74 -2.84
CA SER A 17 16.47 13.43 -3.76
C SER A 17 17.77 14.09 -3.27
N PHE A 18 18.53 13.40 -2.42
CA PHE A 18 19.91 13.75 -2.14
C PHE A 18 20.78 13.14 -3.24
N SER A 19 21.05 13.94 -4.27
CA SER A 19 22.08 13.66 -5.27
C SER A 19 23.45 13.92 -4.63
N LEU A 20 24.09 12.89 -4.09
CA LEU A 20 25.50 12.95 -3.69
C LEU A 20 26.27 11.77 -4.30
N GLY A 21 26.72 11.99 -5.54
CA GLY A 21 27.98 11.48 -6.06
C GLY A 21 28.17 9.95 -6.07
N GLY A 22 27.60 9.29 -7.08
CA GLY A 22 28.17 8.07 -7.64
C GLY A 22 27.45 6.78 -7.24
N ARG A 23 26.71 6.24 -8.21
CA ARG A 23 25.89 5.01 -8.19
C ARG A 23 24.47 5.26 -7.68
N ASP A 24 23.67 5.84 -8.57
CA ASP A 24 22.22 5.94 -8.44
C ASP A 24 21.58 4.54 -8.53
N TYR A 25 21.67 3.76 -7.44
CA TYR A 25 20.63 2.77 -7.17
C TYR A 25 19.41 3.56 -6.72
N LEU A 26 18.65 4.04 -7.70
CA LEU A 26 17.23 4.38 -7.55
C LEU A 26 16.50 3.07 -7.24
N ALA A 27 16.72 2.52 -6.05
CA ALA A 27 15.68 1.76 -5.41
C ALA A 27 14.58 2.79 -5.19
N THR A 28 13.60 2.83 -6.09
CA THR A 28 12.30 3.43 -5.82
C THR A 28 11.75 2.66 -4.63
N VAL A 29 12.17 3.05 -3.42
CA VAL A 29 11.69 2.45 -2.19
C VAL A 29 10.27 2.97 -2.06
N CYS A 30 9.33 2.29 -2.72
CA CYS A 30 7.94 2.30 -2.29
C CYS A 30 7.98 1.75 -0.86
N THR A 31 8.10 2.64 0.12
CA THR A 31 8.26 2.38 1.55
C THR A 31 7.00 1.77 2.17
N GLY A 32 6.10 1.22 1.37
CA GLY A 32 4.97 0.46 1.86
C GLY A 32 3.92 0.13 0.81
N PHE A 33 2.82 -0.40 1.32
CA PHE A 33 1.62 -0.83 0.63
C PHE A 33 0.43 -0.21 1.36
N ASP A 34 -0.43 0.48 0.62
CA ASP A 34 -1.70 0.99 1.14
C ASP A 34 -2.82 0.02 0.76
N ILE A 35 -3.93 0.10 1.51
CA ILE A 35 -5.15 -0.62 1.13
C ILE A 35 -6.12 0.38 0.52
N TYR A 36 -6.59 0.09 -0.69
CA TYR A 36 -7.57 0.89 -1.40
C TYR A 36 -8.96 0.26 -1.26
N ASP A 37 -9.92 1.04 -0.79
CA ASP A 37 -11.32 0.66 -0.78
C ASP A 37 -11.95 1.05 -2.14
N ASN A 38 -12.35 0.05 -2.92
CA ASN A 38 -12.94 0.24 -4.25
C ASN A 38 -14.40 0.76 -4.18
N GLN A 39 -15.10 0.60 -3.06
CA GLN A 39 -16.46 1.11 -2.86
C GLN A 39 -16.48 2.59 -2.48
N ALA A 40 -15.68 2.97 -1.48
CA ALA A 40 -15.51 4.34 -1.02
C ALA A 40 -14.53 5.14 -1.89
N LYS A 41 -13.79 4.47 -2.78
CA LYS A 41 -12.80 5.04 -3.70
C LYS A 41 -11.68 5.80 -3.01
N GLU A 42 -11.33 5.37 -1.80
CA GLU A 42 -10.34 6.01 -0.94
C GLU A 42 -9.20 5.07 -0.56
N ARG A 43 -8.02 5.66 -0.29
CA ARG A 43 -6.88 4.94 0.27
C ARG A 43 -6.93 4.99 1.80
N LEU A 44 -6.99 3.81 2.40
CA LEU A 44 -6.91 3.64 3.85
C LEU A 44 -5.46 3.82 4.30
N LYS A 45 -5.25 4.70 5.28
CA LYS A 45 -4.00 4.84 6.05
C LYS A 45 -4.20 4.10 7.38
N PRO A 46 -3.21 3.34 7.88
CA PRO A 46 -1.76 3.47 7.64
C PRO A 46 -1.23 2.69 6.43
N SER A 47 -0.08 3.15 5.91
CA SER A 47 0.73 2.46 4.92
C SER A 47 1.55 1.34 5.56
N TYR A 48 1.41 0.12 5.06
CA TYR A 48 2.09 -1.07 5.57
C TYR A 48 3.49 -1.22 4.98
N PRO A 49 4.56 -1.40 5.77
CA PRO A 49 5.91 -1.53 5.23
C PRO A 49 6.13 -2.83 4.42
N SER A 50 5.31 -3.86 4.66
CA SER A 50 5.43 -5.19 4.05
C SER A 50 4.16 -5.59 3.32
N ARG A 51 4.30 -6.16 2.12
CA ARG A 51 3.17 -6.67 1.32
C ARG A 51 2.35 -7.71 2.09
N SER A 52 3.02 -8.60 2.83
CA SER A 52 2.37 -9.67 3.59
C SER A 52 1.45 -9.11 4.68
N ASP A 53 1.87 -8.02 5.33
CA ASP A 53 1.09 -7.36 6.39
C ASP A 53 -0.15 -6.67 5.80
N ALA A 54 0.04 -5.94 4.68
CA ALA A 54 -1.06 -5.36 3.91
C ALA A 54 -2.04 -6.42 3.41
N GLN A 55 -1.53 -7.58 2.96
CA GLN A 55 -2.35 -8.65 2.44
C GLN A 55 -3.18 -9.31 3.54
N LEU A 56 -2.56 -9.61 4.68
CA LEU A 56 -3.26 -10.16 5.83
C LEU A 56 -4.43 -9.25 6.25
N GLN A 57 -4.17 -7.93 6.34
CA GLN A 57 -5.22 -6.98 6.70
C GLN A 57 -6.28 -6.84 5.60
N CYS A 58 -5.87 -6.77 4.33
CA CYS A 58 -6.79 -6.69 3.19
C CYS A 58 -7.75 -7.89 3.15
N GLU A 59 -7.24 -9.11 3.38
CA GLU A 59 -8.05 -10.32 3.46
C GLU A 59 -8.99 -10.30 4.66
N GLN A 60 -8.52 -9.85 5.84
CA GLN A 60 -9.37 -9.70 7.01
C GLN A 60 -10.50 -8.70 6.78
N MET A 61 -10.22 -7.55 6.17
CA MET A 61 -11.23 -6.53 5.87
C MET A 61 -12.25 -7.03 4.85
N ASN A 62 -11.81 -7.73 3.80
CA ASN A 62 -12.70 -8.36 2.83
C ASN A 62 -13.58 -9.44 3.50
N LYS A 63 -13.02 -10.29 4.37
CA LYS A 63 -13.78 -11.32 5.13
C LYS A 63 -14.78 -10.71 6.12
N ARG A 64 -14.42 -9.62 6.80
CA ARG A 64 -15.30 -8.92 7.75
C ARG A 64 -16.50 -8.30 7.03
N PHE A 65 -16.32 -7.83 5.80
CA PHE A 65 -17.37 -7.20 5.01
C PHE A 65 -18.26 -8.21 4.25
N ASP A 66 -17.77 -9.41 3.97
CA ASP A 66 -18.52 -10.47 3.30
C ASP A 66 -19.57 -11.15 4.21
N VAL A 67 -19.46 -10.99 5.53
CA VAL A 67 -20.40 -11.53 6.54
C VAL A 67 -21.49 -10.49 6.91
N GLY A 68 -21.89 -9.67 5.95
CA GLY A 68 -22.92 -8.63 6.10
C GLY A 68 -24.17 -8.90 5.28
#